data_AF-A0A2G6GRH9-F1
#
_entry.id   AF-A0A2G6GRH9-F1
#
_cell.length_a   1.000
_cell.length_b   1.000
_cell.length_c   1.000
_cell.angle_alpha   90.00
_cell.angle_beta   90.00
_cell.angle_gamma   90.00
#
_symmetry.space_group_name_H-M   'P 1'
#
loop_
_entity.id
_entity.type
_entity.pdbx_description
1 polymer ?
#
loop_
_entity_poly.entity_id
_entity_poly.type
_entity_poly.pdbx_seq_one_letter_code
_entity_poly.pdbx_strand_id
1 'polypeptide(L)'
;MIALIVVMNLVFSFDSILSAIALTDNVWIMTLAIILSGLLMIWLADKVSAFLQKNRMYEVLGLFILFLVGGMLITEAAHLSHLVLFGYEIEAMSKATFYFVIFVLVIIDVVQSRYKKKLSQQKMIND
;
A
#
# COMPACT_ATOMS: atom_id res chain seq x y z
N MET A 1 6.78 12.19 16.15
CA MET A 1 5.91 12.55 15.01
C MET A 1 6.72 12.74 13.73
N ILE A 2 7.71 13.64 13.71
CA ILE A 2 8.57 13.89 12.52
C ILE A 2 9.36 12.64 12.10
N ALA A 3 9.93 11.89 13.05
CA ALA A 3 10.68 10.67 12.76
C ALA A 3 9.86 9.61 11.98
N LEU A 4 8.59 9.42 12.35
CA LEU A 4 7.71 8.42 11.73
C LEU A 4 7.34 8.84 10.29
N ILE A 5 7.12 10.14 10.06
CA ILE A 5 6.88 10.69 8.72
C ILE A 5 8.10 10.49 7.82
N VAL A 6 9.31 10.77 8.33
CA VAL A 6 10.56 10.58 7.58
C VAL A 6 10.77 9.10 7.25
N VAL A 7 10.57 8.20 8.22
CA VAL A 7 10.67 6.75 8.00
C VAL A 7 9.67 6.28 6.95
N MET A 8 8.41 6.70 7.03
CA MET A 8 7.40 6.30 6.05
C MET A 8 7.70 6.80 4.64
N ASN A 9 8.17 8.04 4.49
CA ASN A 9 8.58 8.57 3.17
C ASN A 9 9.78 7.80 2.60
N LEU A 10 10.72 7.40 3.45
CA LEU A 10 11.89 6.63 3.06
C LEU A 10 11.48 5.23 2.56
N VAL A 11 10.65 4.52 3.32
CA VAL A 11 10.12 3.19 2.97
C VAL A 11 9.39 3.22 1.61
N PHE A 12 8.53 4.21 1.40
CA PHE A 12 7.83 4.38 0.12
C PHE A 12 8.75 4.71 -1.06
N SER A 13 9.78 5.52 -0.82
CA SER A 13 10.76 5.84 -1.85
C SER A 13 11.57 4.61 -2.26
N PHE A 14 11.93 3.75 -1.30
CA PHE A 14 12.68 2.52 -1.57
C PHE A 14 11.95 1.56 -2.51
N ASP A 15 10.67 1.26 -2.26
CA ASP A 15 9.87 0.38 -3.12
C ASP A 15 9.73 0.91 -4.55
N SER A 16 9.48 2.22 -4.69
CA SER A 16 9.41 2.88 -6.01
C SER A 16 10.75 2.84 -6.76
N ILE A 17 11.88 2.97 -6.06
CA ILE A 17 13.22 2.88 -6.67
C ILE A 17 13.53 1.45 -7.10
N LEU A 18 13.29 0.44 -6.24
CA LEU A 18 13.49 -0.97 -6.59
C LEU A 18 12.62 -1.38 -7.79
N SER A 19 11.38 -0.91 -7.84
CA SER A 19 10.49 -1.11 -8.99
C SER A 19 11.05 -0.49 -10.27
N ALA A 20 11.58 0.73 -10.20
CA ALA A 20 12.15 1.41 -11.36
C ALA A 20 13.42 0.71 -11.88
N ILE A 21 14.31 0.24 -10.98
CA ILE A 21 15.51 -0.51 -11.33
C ILE A 21 15.16 -1.85 -11.99
N ALA A 22 14.13 -2.54 -11.50
CA ALA A 22 13.69 -3.82 -12.06
C ALA A 22 13.12 -3.70 -13.49
N LEU A 23 12.67 -2.50 -13.90
CA LEU A 23 12.07 -2.26 -15.22
C LEU A 23 13.10 -1.91 -16.32
N THR A 24 14.24 -1.30 -15.97
CA THR A 24 15.22 -0.88 -16.97
C THR A 24 16.60 -0.62 -16.37
N ASP A 25 17.64 -1.03 -17.11
CA ASP A 25 19.04 -0.74 -16.76
C ASP A 25 19.46 0.69 -17.16
N ASN A 26 18.61 1.42 -17.89
CA ASN A 26 18.94 2.78 -18.33
C ASN A 26 18.64 3.81 -17.23
N VAL A 27 19.72 4.30 -16.60
CA VAL A 27 19.70 5.34 -15.56
C VAL A 27 18.92 6.60 -15.95
N TRP A 28 18.90 6.99 -17.23
CA TRP A 28 18.14 8.16 -17.68
C TRP A 28 16.64 7.94 -17.59
N ILE A 29 16.16 6.76 -17.99
CA ILE A 29 14.74 6.38 -17.94
C ILE A 29 14.30 6.24 -16.48
N MET A 30 15.13 5.60 -15.65
CA MET A 30 14.88 5.43 -14.22
C MET A 30 14.75 6.78 -13.49
N THR A 31 15.68 7.70 -13.75
CA THR A 31 15.68 9.05 -13.14
C THR A 31 14.42 9.83 -13.53
N LEU A 32 14.07 9.82 -14.82
CA LEU A 32 12.84 10.45 -15.32
C LEU A 32 11.58 9.86 -14.67
N ALA A 33 11.51 8.53 -14.54
CA ALA A 33 10.38 7.84 -13.93
C ALA A 33 10.20 8.22 -12.46
N ILE A 34 11.28 8.29 -11.68
CA ILE A 34 11.23 8.67 -10.26
C ILE A 34 10.77 10.13 -10.10
N ILE A 35 11.31 11.06 -10.89
CA ILE A 35 10.92 12.47 -10.83
C ILE A 35 9.44 12.66 -11.21
N LEU A 36 9.01 12.04 -12.31
CA LEU A 36 7.61 12.10 -12.76
C LEU A 36 6.67 11.46 -11.74
N SER A 37 7.04 10.32 -11.16
CA SER A 37 6.27 9.65 -10.11
C SER A 37 6.14 10.52 -8.86
N GLY A 38 7.24 11.13 -8.39
CA GLY A 38 7.23 12.02 -7.23
C GLY A 38 6.37 13.27 -7.45
N LEU A 39 6.44 13.88 -8.63
CA LEU A 39 5.58 15.02 -8.99
C LEU A 39 4.10 14.62 -9.02
N LEU A 40 3.77 13.47 -9.63
CA LEU A 40 2.42 12.94 -9.62
C LEU A 40 1.93 12.65 -8.20
N MET A 41 2.77 12.07 -7.34
CA MET A 41 2.42 11.76 -5.96
C MET A 41 2.03 13.03 -5.19
N ILE A 42 2.82 14.10 -5.27
CA ILE A 42 2.51 15.39 -4.63
C ILE A 42 1.20 15.97 -5.18
N TRP A 43 1.03 15.97 -6.50
CA TRP A 43 -0.17 16.52 -7.13
C TRP A 43 -1.45 15.74 -6.80
N LEU A 44 -1.36 14.42 -6.64
CA LEU A 44 -2.50 13.56 -6.32
C LEU A 44 -2.78 13.47 -4.81
N ALA A 45 -1.79 13.72 -3.95
CA ALA A 45 -1.90 13.55 -2.50
C ALA A 45 -3.08 14.31 -1.90
N ASP A 46 -3.27 15.58 -2.27
CA ASP A 46 -4.38 16.40 -1.77
C ASP A 46 -5.74 15.85 -2.19
N LYS A 47 -5.87 15.42 -3.46
CA LYS A 47 -7.12 14.83 -3.98
C LYS A 47 -7.45 13.49 -3.33
N VAL A 48 -6.44 12.64 -3.17
CA VAL A 48 -6.59 11.33 -2.53
C VAL A 48 -6.97 11.51 -1.06
N SER A 49 -6.30 12.42 -0.34
CA SER A 49 -6.61 12.73 1.05
C SER A 49 -8.06 13.21 1.22
N ALA A 50 -8.51 14.15 0.39
CA ALA A 50 -9.89 14.64 0.41
C ALA A 50 -10.91 13.53 0.08
N PHE A 51 -10.59 12.61 -0.83
CA PHE A 51 -11.44 11.46 -1.16
C PHE A 51 -11.55 10.48 0.02
N LEU A 52 -10.44 10.16 0.67
CA LEU A 52 -10.41 9.25 1.82
C LEU A 52 -11.19 9.84 3.00
N GLN A 53 -11.01 11.14 3.30
CA GLN A 53 -11.74 11.84 4.36
C GLN A 53 -13.25 11.86 4.13
N LYS A 54 -13.70 11.96 2.88
CA LYS A 54 -15.13 11.93 2.53
C LYS A 54 -15.78 10.57 2.84
N ASN A 55 -15.02 9.48 2.85
CA ASN A 55 -15.56 8.13 2.98
C ASN A 55 -14.70 7.27 3.92
N ARG A 56 -15.02 7.32 5.23
CA ARG A 56 -14.25 6.69 6.32
C ARG A 56 -13.93 5.20 6.13
N MET A 57 -14.75 4.46 5.39
CA MET A 57 -14.45 3.06 5.05
C MET A 57 -13.16 2.94 4.22
N TYR A 58 -12.96 3.82 3.24
CA TYR A 58 -11.77 3.79 2.38
C TYR A 58 -10.51 4.29 3.12
N GLU A 59 -10.66 5.20 4.08
CA GLU A 59 -9.56 5.66 4.95
C GLU A 59 -8.96 4.49 5.74
N VAL A 60 -9.80 3.67 6.37
CA VAL A 60 -9.38 2.48 7.13
C VAL A 60 -8.76 1.42 6.22
N LEU A 61 -9.34 1.19 5.03
CA LEU A 61 -8.76 0.28 4.03
C LEU A 61 -7.36 0.73 3.61
N GLY A 62 -7.17 2.04 3.38
CA GLY A 62 -5.88 2.62 3.05
C GLY A 62 -4.85 2.37 4.16
N LEU A 63 -5.18 2.67 5.41
CA LEU A 63 -4.33 2.39 6.58
C LEU A 63 -3.93 0.91 6.68
N PHE A 64 -4.84 -0.01 6.39
CA PHE A 64 -4.55 -1.44 6.42
C PHE A 64 -3.60 -1.87 5.29
N ILE A 65 -3.81 -1.35 4.07
CA ILE A 65 -2.89 -1.58 2.95
C ILE A 65 -1.49 -1.04 3.28
N LEU A 66 -1.40 0.17 3.86
CA LEU A 66 -0.13 0.77 4.30
C LEU A 66 0.60 -0.13 5.31
N PHE A 67 -0.14 -0.70 6.27
CA PHE A 67 0.41 -1.62 7.25
C PHE A 67 0.94 -2.91 6.61
N LEU A 68 0.16 -3.50 5.69
CA LEU A 68 0.58 -4.69 4.94
C LEU A 68 1.86 -4.42 4.14
N VAL A 69 1.91 -3.33 3.38
CA VAL A 69 3.10 -2.93 2.59
C VAL A 69 4.30 -2.73 3.53
N GLY A 70 4.10 -2.05 4.67
CA GLY A 70 5.16 -1.87 5.67
C GLY A 70 5.72 -3.20 6.18
N GLY A 71 4.86 -4.16 6.52
CA GLY A 71 5.29 -5.50 6.95
C GLY A 71 6.02 -6.29 5.87
N MET A 72 5.55 -6.20 4.62
CA MET A 72 6.19 -6.81 3.46
C MET A 72 7.62 -6.28 3.29
N LEU A 73 7.81 -4.97 3.30
CA LEU A 73 9.12 -4.35 3.11
C LEU A 73 10.09 -4.66 4.27
N ILE A 74 9.60 -4.76 5.50
CA ILE A 74 10.41 -5.22 6.64
C ILE A 74 10.88 -6.66 6.42
N THR A 75 10.01 -7.52 5.90
CA THR A 75 10.33 -8.93 5.63
C THR A 75 11.32 -9.06 4.48
N GLU A 76 11.14 -8.30 3.38
CA GLU A 76 12.08 -8.24 2.27
C GLU A 76 13.45 -7.69 2.69
N ALA A 77 13.47 -6.64 3.51
CA ALA A 77 14.70 -6.09 4.07
C ALA A 77 15.41 -7.09 5.00
N ALA A 78 14.65 -7.79 5.85
CA ALA A 78 15.20 -8.82 6.74
C ALA A 78 15.81 -9.99 5.94
N HIS A 79 15.15 -10.40 4.86
CA HIS A 79 15.66 -11.41 3.93
C HIS A 79 16.95 -10.97 3.24
N LEU A 80 16.99 -9.75 2.68
CA LEU A 80 18.18 -9.17 2.03
C LEU A 80 19.38 -9.04 3.00
N SER A 81 19.11 -8.83 4.28
CA SER A 81 20.15 -8.72 5.31
C SER A 81 20.61 -10.07 5.90
N HIS A 82 20.13 -11.22 5.39
CA HIS A 82 20.41 -12.55 5.93
C HIS A 82 20.24 -12.62 7.47
N LEU A 83 19.21 -11.94 8.01
CA LEU A 83 18.95 -11.97 9.45
C LEU A 83 18.37 -13.33 9.83
N VAL A 84 19.19 -14.13 10.51
CA VAL A 84 18.77 -15.41 11.11
C VAL A 84 17.99 -15.09 12.40
N LEU A 85 16.68 -14.95 12.32
CA LEU A 85 15.84 -14.92 13.52
C LEU A 85 15.71 -16.35 14.06
N PHE A 86 16.30 -16.62 15.22
CA PHE A 86 16.09 -17.89 15.96
C PHE A 86 16.43 -19.19 15.19
N GLY A 87 17.38 -19.16 14.25
CA GLY A 87 17.85 -20.37 13.55
C GLY A 87 16.95 -20.87 12.42
N TYR A 88 15.93 -20.10 12.03
CA TYR A 88 15.13 -20.33 10.85
C TYR A 88 15.41 -19.24 9.81
N GLU A 89 15.62 -19.62 8.56
CA GLU A 89 15.72 -18.67 7.46
C GLU A 89 14.38 -17.95 7.33
N ILE A 90 14.41 -16.62 7.37
CA ILE A 90 13.23 -15.82 7.07
C ILE A 90 13.03 -15.91 5.57
N GLU A 91 12.14 -16.80 5.13
CA GLU A 91 11.70 -16.82 3.75
C GLU A 91 10.90 -15.54 3.48
N ALA A 92 11.34 -14.78 2.47
CA ALA A 92 10.60 -13.62 2.01
C ALA A 92 9.20 -14.06 1.56
N MET A 93 8.19 -13.34 2.05
CA MET A 93 6.82 -13.55 1.59
C MET A 93 6.74 -13.23 0.09
N SER A 94 6.20 -14.15 -0.71
CA SER A 94 6.08 -13.95 -2.17
C SER A 94 5.24 -12.71 -2.49
N LYS A 95 5.76 -11.86 -3.39
CA LYS A 95 5.05 -10.68 -3.91
C LYS A 95 3.67 -11.03 -4.47
N ALA A 96 3.51 -12.23 -5.03
CA ALA A 96 2.24 -12.73 -5.54
C ALA A 96 1.20 -12.91 -4.42
N THR A 97 1.59 -13.51 -3.28
CA THR A 97 0.70 -13.69 -2.12
C THR A 97 0.29 -12.33 -1.56
N PHE A 98 1.20 -11.37 -1.54
CA PHE A 98 0.93 -10.01 -1.09
C PHE A 98 -0.13 -9.31 -1.95
N TYR A 99 0.07 -9.26 -3.27
CA TYR A 99 -0.89 -8.65 -4.18
C TYR A 99 -2.24 -9.37 -4.19
N PHE A 100 -2.22 -10.70 -4.04
CA PHE A 100 -3.44 -11.49 -3.90
C PHE A 100 -4.24 -11.10 -2.65
N VAL A 101 -3.58 -10.91 -1.50
CA VAL A 101 -4.23 -10.46 -0.26
C VAL A 101 -4.86 -9.08 -0.43
N ILE A 102 -4.14 -8.10 -1.00
CA ILE A 102 -4.69 -6.76 -1.27
C ILE A 102 -5.92 -6.86 -2.18
N PHE A 103 -5.85 -7.66 -3.25
CA PHE A 103 -6.95 -7.85 -4.18
C PHE A 103 -8.20 -8.41 -3.48
N VAL A 104 -8.04 -9.47 -2.67
CA VAL A 104 -9.14 -10.08 -1.92
C VAL A 104 -9.74 -9.09 -0.92
N LEU A 105 -8.92 -8.30 -0.22
CA LEU A 105 -9.38 -7.27 0.71
C LEU A 105 -10.24 -6.20 0.03
N VAL A 106 -9.79 -5.69 -1.11
CA VAL A 106 -10.54 -4.70 -1.90
C VAL A 106 -11.88 -5.27 -2.35
N ILE A 107 -11.92 -6.52 -2.81
CA ILE A 107 -13.18 -7.19 -3.18
C ILE A 107 -14.11 -7.29 -1.97
N ILE A 108 -13.60 -7.79 -0.84
CA ILE A 108 -14.38 -7.95 0.39
C ILE A 108 -14.97 -6.60 0.83
N ASP A 109 -14.19 -5.52 0.80
CA ASP A 109 -14.66 -4.19 1.15
C ASP A 109 -15.70 -3.64 0.18
N VAL A 110 -15.53 -3.83 -1.12
CA VAL A 110 -16.52 -3.45 -2.13
C VAL A 110 -17.83 -4.22 -1.93
N VAL A 111 -17.75 -5.52 -1.66
CA VAL A 111 -18.90 -6.37 -1.37
C VAL A 111 -19.60 -5.88 -0.10
N GLN A 112 -18.88 -5.74 1.01
CA GLN A 112 -19.43 -5.26 2.28
C GLN A 112 -20.09 -3.88 2.14
N SER A 113 -19.45 -2.95 1.42
CA SER A 113 -19.99 -1.62 1.15
C SER A 113 -21.33 -1.69 0.40
N ARG A 114 -21.42 -2.55 -0.63
CA ARG A 114 -22.68 -2.78 -1.38
C ARG A 114 -23.76 -3.43 -0.51
N TYR A 115 -23.40 -4.43 0.30
CA TYR A 115 -24.34 -5.11 1.21
C TYR A 115 -24.88 -4.16 2.28
N LYS A 116 -24.01 -3.35 2.91
CA LYS A 116 -24.40 -2.36 3.93
C LYS A 116 -25.38 -1.33 3.36
N LYS A 117 -25.16 -0.89 2.11
CA LYS A 117 -26.05 0.05 1.40
C LYS A 117 -27.44 -0.55 1.12
N LYS A 118 -27.50 -1.85 0.78
CA LYS A 118 -28.77 -2.57 0.58
C LYS A 118 -29.54 -2.77 1.89
N LEU A 119 -28.84 -3.13 2.97
CA LEU A 119 -29.47 -3.29 4.29
C LEU A 119 -30.03 -1.97 4.84
N SER A 120 -29.33 -0.85 4.64
CA SER A 120 -29.85 0.46 5.06
C SER A 120 -31.10 0.87 4.30
N GLN A 121 -31.20 0.52 3.01
CA GLN A 121 -32.41 0.81 2.20
C GLN A 121 -33.60 -0.06 2.61
N GLN A 122 -33.38 -1.33 2.96
CA GLN A 122 -34.46 -2.21 3.44
C GLN A 122 -35.02 -1.76 4.80
N LYS A 123 -34.18 -1.25 5.71
CA LYS A 123 -34.67 -0.72 7.00
C LYS A 123 -35.58 0.51 6.83
N MET A 124 -35.31 1.38 5.84
CA MET A 124 -36.12 2.58 5.59
C MET A 124 -37.47 2.30 4.90
N ILE A 125 -37.69 1.09 4.37
CA ILE A 125 -38.96 0.69 3.70
C ILE A 125 -39.89 -0.01 4.69
N ASN A 126 -39.36 -0.51 5.82
CA ASN A 126 -40.10 -1.31 6.81
C ASN A 126 -40.51 -0.50 8.06
N ASP A 127 -40.18 0.79 8.12
CA ASP A 127 -40.61 1.77 9.13
C ASP A 127 -41.63 2.76 8.50
#